data_AF-A0A937T8U4-F1
#
_entry.id   AF-A0A937T8U4-F1
#
_cell.length_a   1.000
_cell.length_b   1.000
_cell.length_c   1.000
_cell.angle_alpha   90.00
_cell.angle_beta   90.00
_cell.angle_gamma   90.00
#
_symmetry.space_group_name_H-M   'P 1'
#
loop_
_entity.id
_entity.type
_entity.pdbx_description
1 polymer ?
#
loop_
_entity_poly.entity_id
_entity_poly.type
_entity_poly.pdbx_seq_one_letter_code
_entity_poly.pdbx_strand_id
1 'polypeptide(L)'
;MKHNKLVRDRIPDIITERGDKPVTQILDAGAYRRELRKKLQEEVAEFGESGEVEELADILEVVYALAAAEGVSQSQLEETRERKRRERGRFDQRIFLVETISSGKSHVKAAVGSTNPVKVAATTAVLRRIYGKDVSVEPVAVESGVSHQPWGNEETVRGALNRAQAAQRTSGATLGVGFEGGLLEVQGRVFTCAWCTVVRDDGVVGIAGGENVLLPPSVAADAREGAELGLAVDALTGLHNTKQGGGAIGALTGGRLDRQAAYEHLLTMALARLLTPSYYEM
;
A
#
# COMPACT_ATOMS: atom_id res chain seq x y z
N MET A 1 -25.00 17.27 -50.97
CA MET A 1 -24.15 16.27 -50.29
C MET A 1 -24.74 15.95 -48.92
N LYS A 2 -24.42 14.81 -48.31
CA LYS A 2 -24.93 14.44 -46.97
C LYS A 2 -23.79 14.60 -45.97
N HIS A 3 -23.91 15.58 -45.06
CA HIS A 3 -22.81 15.96 -44.14
C HIS A 3 -22.86 15.23 -42.79
N ASN A 4 -24.05 14.84 -42.31
CA ASN A 4 -24.30 14.05 -41.08
C ASN A 4 -23.33 14.32 -39.92
N LYS A 5 -23.24 15.61 -39.53
CA LYS A 5 -22.37 16.11 -38.47
C LYS A 5 -23.08 17.16 -37.63
N LEU A 6 -22.61 17.33 -36.40
CA LEU A 6 -23.03 18.41 -35.52
C LEU A 6 -22.46 19.75 -36.04
N VAL A 7 -23.29 20.78 -36.06
CA VAL A 7 -22.93 22.12 -36.53
C VAL A 7 -23.35 23.16 -35.49
N ARG A 8 -22.72 24.34 -35.51
CA ARG A 8 -23.14 25.48 -34.67
C ARG A 8 -24.54 25.95 -35.06
N ASP A 9 -25.24 26.56 -34.12
CA ASP A 9 -26.67 26.90 -34.24
C ASP A 9 -27.00 27.81 -35.43
N ARG A 10 -26.06 28.69 -35.84
CA ARG A 10 -26.24 29.61 -36.97
C ARG A 10 -25.84 29.04 -38.33
N ILE A 11 -25.28 27.84 -38.39
CA ILE A 11 -24.85 27.22 -39.67
C ILE A 11 -26.03 26.98 -40.61
N PRO A 12 -27.21 26.50 -40.17
CA PRO A 12 -28.38 26.39 -41.03
C PRO A 12 -28.79 27.72 -41.69
N ASP A 13 -28.74 28.83 -40.93
CA ASP A 13 -29.07 30.15 -41.46
C ASP A 13 -28.07 30.58 -42.52
N ILE A 14 -26.77 30.39 -42.26
CA ILE A 14 -25.69 30.70 -43.21
C ILE A 14 -25.81 29.86 -44.50
N ILE A 15 -26.20 28.59 -44.39
CA ILE A 15 -26.47 27.73 -45.57
C ILE A 15 -27.64 28.31 -46.37
N THR A 16 -28.69 28.76 -45.69
CA THR A 16 -29.88 29.37 -46.32
C THR A 16 -29.53 30.68 -47.04
N GLU A 17 -28.72 31.54 -46.42
CA GLU A 17 -28.26 32.80 -47.01
C GLU A 17 -27.41 32.60 -48.27
N ARG A 18 -26.68 31.48 -48.36
CA ARG A 18 -25.92 31.07 -49.56
C ARG A 18 -26.81 30.51 -50.68
N GLY A 19 -28.12 30.39 -50.45
CA GLY A 19 -29.10 29.88 -51.41
C GLY A 19 -29.34 28.37 -51.35
N ASP A 20 -28.68 27.66 -50.44
CA ASP A 20 -28.87 26.22 -50.22
C ASP A 20 -29.96 25.96 -49.17
N LYS A 21 -30.63 24.81 -49.22
CA LYS A 21 -31.66 24.45 -48.23
C LYS A 21 -31.11 23.46 -47.19
N PRO A 22 -30.90 23.87 -45.92
CA PRO A 22 -30.46 22.94 -44.89
C PRO A 22 -31.57 21.97 -44.49
N VAL A 23 -31.19 20.74 -44.14
CA VAL A 23 -32.06 19.75 -43.49
C VAL A 23 -31.44 19.41 -42.15
N THR A 24 -32.16 19.73 -41.06
CA THR A 24 -31.66 19.61 -39.68
C THR A 24 -32.54 18.70 -38.84
N GLN A 25 -31.99 18.23 -37.72
CA GLN A 25 -32.71 17.52 -36.66
C GLN A 25 -32.16 18.00 -35.30
N ILE A 26 -33.03 18.07 -34.29
CA ILE A 26 -32.62 18.35 -32.92
C ILE A 26 -32.36 17.02 -32.22
N LEU A 27 -31.19 16.86 -31.62
CA LEU A 27 -30.76 15.63 -30.95
C LEU A 27 -31.26 15.57 -29.50
N ASP A 28 -31.54 14.37 -28.99
CA ASP A 28 -31.72 14.17 -27.55
C ASP A 28 -30.38 14.32 -26.79
N ALA A 29 -30.44 14.45 -25.46
CA ALA A 29 -29.25 14.67 -24.64
C ALA A 29 -28.17 13.59 -24.79
N GLY A 30 -28.56 12.32 -24.97
CA GLY A 30 -27.64 11.21 -25.15
C GLY A 30 -26.99 11.21 -26.52
N ALA A 31 -27.77 11.46 -27.57
CA ALA A 31 -27.28 11.60 -28.95
C ALA A 31 -26.38 12.83 -29.10
N TYR A 32 -26.75 13.96 -28.52
CA TYR A 32 -25.97 15.18 -28.51
C TYR A 32 -24.59 14.98 -27.87
N ARG A 33 -24.53 14.33 -26.71
CA ARG A 33 -23.25 13.97 -26.05
C ARG A 33 -22.35 13.07 -26.90
N ARG A 34 -22.91 12.18 -27.71
CA ARG A 34 -22.14 11.33 -28.63
C ARG A 34 -21.60 12.14 -29.80
N GLU A 35 -22.44 12.97 -30.40
CA GLU A 35 -22.03 13.81 -31.53
C GLU A 35 -21.03 14.91 -31.13
N LEU A 36 -21.09 15.46 -29.91
CA LEU A 36 -20.05 16.37 -29.39
C LEU A 36 -18.67 15.70 -29.28
N ARG A 37 -18.61 14.44 -28.82
CA ARG A 37 -17.35 13.68 -28.74
C ARG A 37 -16.77 13.42 -30.14
N LYS A 38 -17.64 13.13 -31.11
CA LYS A 38 -17.27 12.99 -32.51
C LYS A 38 -16.79 14.33 -33.09
N LYS A 39 -17.48 15.43 -32.79
CA LYS A 39 -17.09 16.77 -33.24
C LYS A 39 -15.74 17.19 -32.68
N LEU A 40 -15.43 16.86 -31.42
CA LEU A 40 -14.10 17.10 -30.85
C LEU A 40 -12.99 16.37 -31.62
N GLN A 41 -13.23 15.14 -32.07
CA GLN A 41 -12.28 14.39 -32.88
C GLN A 41 -12.11 14.99 -34.28
N GLU A 42 -13.20 15.49 -34.88
CA GLU A 42 -13.19 16.23 -36.15
C GLU A 42 -12.30 17.47 -36.03
N GLU A 43 -12.56 18.38 -35.09
CA GLU A 43 -11.78 19.63 -35.01
C GLU A 43 -10.30 19.39 -34.63
N VAL A 44 -10.03 18.38 -33.80
CA VAL A 44 -8.63 17.99 -33.48
C VAL A 44 -7.92 17.45 -34.72
N ALA A 45 -8.61 16.71 -35.59
CA ALA A 45 -8.04 16.25 -36.86
C ALA A 45 -7.84 17.43 -37.83
N GLU A 46 -8.82 18.33 -37.95
CA GLU A 46 -8.74 19.52 -38.79
C GLU A 46 -7.58 20.45 -38.35
N PHE A 47 -7.38 20.66 -37.05
CA PHE A 47 -6.20 21.36 -36.52
C PHE A 47 -4.90 20.59 -36.80
N GLY A 48 -4.90 19.27 -36.69
CA GLY A 48 -3.74 18.43 -36.98
C GLY A 48 -3.29 18.49 -38.45
N GLU A 49 -4.23 18.66 -39.37
CA GLU A 49 -3.97 18.78 -40.81
C GLU A 49 -3.61 20.21 -41.24
N SER A 50 -4.33 21.22 -40.75
CA SER A 50 -4.19 22.61 -41.18
C SER A 50 -3.21 23.42 -40.34
N GLY A 51 -3.17 23.18 -39.03
CA GLY A 51 -2.46 24.01 -38.04
C GLY A 51 -3.08 25.40 -37.82
N GLU A 52 -4.28 25.67 -38.33
CA GLU A 52 -4.90 26.99 -38.25
C GLU A 52 -5.44 27.31 -36.85
N VAL A 53 -5.31 28.57 -36.43
CA VAL A 53 -5.75 29.02 -35.10
C VAL A 53 -7.27 28.99 -34.94
N GLU A 54 -8.02 29.15 -36.03
CA GLU A 54 -9.49 29.05 -36.03
C GLU A 54 -9.93 27.66 -35.53
N GLU A 55 -9.21 26.59 -35.92
CA GLU A 55 -9.51 25.23 -35.46
C GLU A 55 -9.29 25.07 -33.94
N LEU A 56 -8.34 25.79 -33.35
CA LEU A 56 -8.18 25.83 -31.88
C LEU A 56 -9.37 26.51 -31.20
N ALA A 57 -9.96 27.53 -31.83
CA ALA A 57 -11.17 28.18 -31.33
C ALA A 57 -12.38 27.24 -31.43
N ASP A 58 -12.48 26.46 -32.51
CA ASP A 58 -13.50 25.41 -32.66
C ASP A 58 -13.33 24.30 -31.62
N ILE A 59 -12.12 23.81 -31.37
CA ILE A 59 -11.83 22.85 -30.29
C ILE A 59 -12.28 23.42 -28.93
N LEU A 60 -11.97 24.68 -28.66
CA LEU A 60 -12.33 25.32 -27.39
C LEU A 60 -13.85 25.43 -27.20
N GLU A 61 -14.58 25.79 -28.26
CA GLU A 61 -16.04 25.85 -28.25
C GLU A 61 -16.65 24.47 -27.95
N VAL A 62 -16.13 23.42 -28.60
CA VAL A 62 -16.58 22.04 -28.36
C VAL A 62 -16.28 21.59 -26.93
N VAL A 63 -15.13 21.96 -26.37
CA VAL A 63 -14.77 21.68 -24.97
C VAL A 63 -15.76 22.33 -24.00
N TYR A 64 -16.18 23.58 -24.24
CA TYR A 64 -17.18 24.23 -23.41
C TYR A 64 -18.58 23.61 -23.55
N ALA A 65 -18.99 23.24 -24.76
CA ALA A 65 -20.24 22.52 -24.99
C ALA A 65 -20.26 21.15 -24.29
N LEU A 66 -19.13 20.42 -24.32
CA LEU A 66 -18.95 19.17 -23.58
C LEU A 66 -19.04 19.37 -22.07
N ALA A 67 -18.37 20.40 -21.53
CA ALA A 67 -18.45 20.71 -20.10
C ALA A 67 -19.90 20.99 -19.68
N ALA A 68 -20.62 21.83 -20.43
CA ALA A 68 -22.01 22.13 -20.16
C ALA A 68 -22.91 20.88 -20.23
N ALA A 69 -22.69 19.99 -21.23
CA ALA A 69 -23.42 18.73 -21.36
C ALA A 69 -23.19 17.74 -20.21
N GLU A 70 -22.05 17.87 -19.51
CA GLU A 70 -21.69 17.11 -18.30
C GLU A 70 -22.04 17.87 -17.00
N GLY A 71 -22.72 19.03 -17.09
CA GLY A 71 -23.16 19.81 -15.93
C GLY A 71 -22.08 20.69 -15.29
N VAL A 72 -21.00 20.98 -16.03
CA VAL A 72 -19.87 21.80 -15.58
C VAL A 72 -19.91 23.15 -16.28
N SER A 73 -19.89 24.24 -15.54
CA SER A 73 -19.80 25.59 -16.12
C SER A 73 -18.39 25.85 -16.67
N GLN A 74 -18.29 26.82 -17.59
CA GLN A 74 -17.00 27.29 -18.08
C GLN A 74 -16.07 27.74 -16.94
N SER A 75 -16.61 28.45 -15.94
CA SER A 75 -15.83 28.91 -14.78
C SER A 75 -15.28 27.75 -13.95
N GLN A 76 -16.06 26.67 -13.74
CA GLN A 76 -15.61 25.48 -13.00
C GLN A 76 -14.54 24.69 -13.76
N LEU A 77 -14.67 24.61 -15.09
CA LEU A 77 -13.65 24.00 -15.95
C LEU A 77 -12.33 24.79 -15.85
N GLU A 78 -12.42 26.12 -15.90
CA GLU A 78 -11.25 27.00 -15.84
C GLU A 78 -10.58 26.98 -14.45
N GLU A 79 -11.36 26.90 -13.37
CA GLU A 79 -10.84 26.67 -12.02
C GLU A 79 -10.09 25.34 -11.92
N THR A 80 -10.66 24.27 -12.50
CA THR A 80 -10.00 22.96 -12.56
C THR A 80 -8.69 23.00 -13.35
N ARG A 81 -8.66 23.75 -14.47
CA ARG A 81 -7.46 23.96 -15.28
C ARG A 81 -6.38 24.69 -14.48
N GLU A 82 -6.73 25.77 -13.80
CA GLU A 82 -5.78 26.58 -13.04
C GLU A 82 -5.26 25.87 -11.77
N ARG A 83 -6.10 25.06 -11.12
CA ARG A 83 -5.65 24.20 -10.03
C ARG A 83 -4.59 23.19 -10.50
N LYS A 84 -4.86 22.48 -11.61
CA LYS A 84 -3.87 21.55 -12.21
C LYS A 84 -2.58 22.27 -12.61
N ARG A 85 -2.68 23.50 -13.12
CA ARG A 85 -1.54 24.34 -13.44
C ARG A 85 -0.66 24.64 -12.21
N ARG A 86 -1.26 24.94 -11.06
CA ARG A 86 -0.53 25.17 -9.80
C ARG A 86 0.10 23.90 -9.25
N GLU A 87 -0.62 22.78 -9.32
CA GLU A 87 -0.16 21.48 -8.77
C GLU A 87 0.92 20.81 -9.64
N ARG A 88 0.81 20.92 -10.97
CA ARG A 88 1.57 20.08 -11.93
C ARG A 88 2.35 20.88 -12.98
N GLY A 89 2.24 22.21 -12.96
CA GLY A 89 2.89 23.09 -13.94
C GLY A 89 2.13 23.21 -15.27
N ARG A 90 2.83 23.74 -16.28
CA ARG A 90 2.37 23.96 -17.66
C ARG A 90 3.28 23.24 -18.66
N PHE A 91 2.92 23.29 -19.93
CA PHE A 91 3.74 22.78 -21.03
C PHE A 91 4.86 23.74 -21.47
N ASP A 92 5.07 24.87 -20.77
CA ASP A 92 6.04 25.92 -21.12
C ASP A 92 7.49 25.41 -21.19
N GLN A 93 7.84 24.40 -20.38
CA GLN A 93 9.19 23.80 -20.34
C GLN A 93 9.47 22.81 -21.48
N ARG A 94 8.47 22.47 -22.32
CA ARG A 94 8.63 21.56 -23.48
C ARG A 94 9.21 20.19 -23.10
N ILE A 95 8.88 19.70 -21.91
CA ILE A 95 9.36 18.40 -21.42
C ILE A 95 8.65 17.28 -22.18
N PHE A 96 9.43 16.42 -22.84
CA PHE A 96 8.97 15.16 -23.43
C PHE A 96 9.51 13.99 -22.61
N LEU A 97 8.63 13.21 -22.00
CA LEU A 97 9.02 12.03 -21.22
C LEU A 97 9.34 10.87 -22.18
N VAL A 98 10.61 10.50 -22.29
CA VAL A 98 11.07 9.40 -23.16
C VAL A 98 10.86 8.04 -22.49
N GLU A 99 11.33 7.90 -21.25
CA GLU A 99 11.16 6.69 -20.45
C GLU A 99 11.21 7.06 -18.96
N THR A 100 10.58 6.24 -18.13
CA THR A 100 10.78 6.28 -16.68
C THR A 100 11.75 5.17 -16.31
N ILE A 101 12.97 5.53 -15.92
CA ILE A 101 13.84 4.59 -15.24
C ILE A 101 13.27 4.44 -13.84
N SER A 102 12.58 3.31 -13.59
CA SER A 102 12.23 2.89 -12.24
C SER A 102 13.52 2.92 -11.42
N SER A 103 13.62 3.82 -10.42
CA SER A 103 14.50 3.58 -9.28
C SER A 103 14.07 2.20 -8.76
N GLY A 104 14.87 1.18 -9.05
CA GLY A 104 14.43 -0.22 -9.04
C GLY A 104 13.52 -0.52 -7.86
N LYS A 105 12.51 -1.37 -8.04
CA LYS A 105 12.20 -2.28 -6.93
C LYS A 105 13.48 -3.07 -6.73
N SER A 106 14.36 -2.54 -5.87
CA SER A 106 15.57 -3.22 -5.46
C SER A 106 15.11 -4.59 -5.01
N HIS A 107 15.79 -5.61 -5.51
CA HIS A 107 15.65 -6.93 -4.95
C HIS A 107 15.68 -6.80 -3.41
N VAL A 108 14.55 -7.03 -2.75
CA VAL A 108 14.47 -6.79 -1.31
C VAL A 108 15.10 -7.99 -0.63
N LYS A 109 16.35 -7.81 -0.19
CA LYS A 109 17.04 -8.79 0.64
C LYS A 109 16.66 -8.53 2.10
N ALA A 110 16.07 -9.52 2.75
CA ALA A 110 15.72 -9.48 4.16
C ALA A 110 16.38 -10.62 4.94
N ALA A 111 16.75 -10.34 6.19
CA ALA A 111 17.30 -11.30 7.12
C ALA A 111 16.43 -11.41 8.37
N VAL A 112 16.06 -12.63 8.73
CA VAL A 112 15.28 -12.90 9.95
C VAL A 112 16.24 -13.36 11.04
N GLY A 113 16.26 -12.68 12.18
CA GLY A 113 17.07 -13.02 13.36
C GLY A 113 16.61 -14.28 14.11
N SER A 114 16.22 -15.32 13.37
CA SER A 114 15.81 -16.62 13.85
C SER A 114 15.87 -17.66 12.73
N THR A 115 16.24 -18.89 13.08
CA THR A 115 16.14 -20.07 12.20
C THR A 115 14.79 -20.77 12.28
N ASN A 116 13.83 -20.25 13.05
CA ASN A 116 12.50 -20.85 13.16
C ASN A 116 11.74 -20.73 11.82
N PRO A 117 11.33 -21.85 11.19
CA PRO A 117 10.73 -21.85 9.86
C PRO A 117 9.42 -21.04 9.80
N VAL A 118 8.66 -20.96 10.89
CA VAL A 118 7.40 -20.19 10.95
C VAL A 118 7.66 -18.68 10.84
N LYS A 119 8.71 -18.18 11.53
CA LYS A 119 9.11 -16.76 11.46
C LYS A 119 9.61 -16.40 10.06
N VAL A 120 10.39 -17.28 9.45
CA VAL A 120 10.91 -17.10 8.09
C VAL A 120 9.77 -17.12 7.06
N ALA A 121 8.84 -18.06 7.20
CA ALA A 121 7.67 -18.16 6.32
C ALA A 121 6.76 -16.93 6.42
N ALA A 122 6.46 -16.47 7.64
CA ALA A 122 5.68 -15.25 7.87
C ALA A 122 6.34 -14.03 7.21
N THR A 123 7.64 -13.83 7.44
CA THR A 123 8.41 -12.74 6.81
C THR A 123 8.37 -12.84 5.28
N THR A 124 8.57 -14.03 4.74
CA THR A 124 8.52 -14.27 3.29
C THR A 124 7.14 -13.94 2.71
N ALA A 125 6.08 -14.37 3.38
CA ALA A 125 4.70 -14.13 2.94
C ALA A 125 4.36 -12.63 2.93
N VAL A 126 4.67 -11.91 4.01
CA VAL A 126 4.41 -10.47 4.13
C VAL A 126 5.22 -9.67 3.12
N LEU A 127 6.54 -9.89 3.05
CA LEU A 127 7.39 -9.14 2.14
C LEU A 127 7.03 -9.41 0.67
N ARG A 128 6.66 -10.63 0.30
CA ARG A 128 6.18 -10.92 -1.07
C ARG A 128 4.85 -10.25 -1.40
N ARG A 129 3.94 -10.12 -0.41
CA ARG A 129 2.67 -9.41 -0.58
C ARG A 129 2.90 -7.92 -0.84
N ILE A 130 3.94 -7.33 -0.25
CA ILE A 130 4.27 -5.90 -0.36
C ILE A 130 5.12 -5.61 -1.60
N TYR A 131 6.23 -6.34 -1.77
CA TYR A 131 7.28 -6.03 -2.76
C TYR A 131 7.19 -6.89 -4.03
N GLY A 132 6.38 -7.96 -4.04
CA GLY A 132 6.23 -8.88 -5.15
C GLY A 132 7.19 -10.08 -5.09
N LYS A 133 7.50 -10.68 -6.24
CA LYS A 133 8.32 -11.91 -6.31
C LYS A 133 9.82 -11.66 -6.08
N ASP A 134 10.27 -10.41 -6.17
CA ASP A 134 11.67 -10.02 -6.12
C ASP A 134 12.14 -9.78 -4.67
N VAL A 135 11.98 -10.81 -3.84
CA VAL A 135 12.29 -10.82 -2.40
C VAL A 135 13.07 -12.08 -2.07
N SER A 136 14.21 -11.92 -1.40
CA SER A 136 14.93 -13.01 -0.74
C SER A 136 14.86 -12.83 0.77
N VAL A 137 14.61 -13.93 1.48
CA VAL A 137 14.56 -13.95 2.94
C VAL A 137 15.52 -15.04 3.42
N GLU A 138 16.51 -14.65 4.23
CA GLU A 138 17.48 -15.58 4.80
C GLU A 138 17.31 -15.70 6.33
N PRO A 139 17.33 -16.92 6.89
CA PRO A 139 17.40 -17.10 8.33
C PRO A 139 18.82 -16.85 8.84
N VAL A 140 18.94 -16.07 9.91
CA VAL A 140 20.22 -15.81 10.59
C VAL A 140 20.08 -16.20 12.05
N ALA A 141 20.92 -17.14 12.50
CA ALA A 141 21.01 -17.50 13.90
C ALA A 141 21.72 -16.38 14.68
N VAL A 142 20.98 -15.72 15.58
CA VAL A 142 21.48 -14.62 16.42
C VAL A 142 20.91 -14.74 17.83
N GLU A 143 21.63 -14.19 18.80
CA GLU A 143 21.17 -14.08 20.19
C GLU A 143 20.29 -12.84 20.38
N SER A 144 19.30 -12.91 21.27
CA SER A 144 18.47 -11.73 21.63
C SER A 144 19.16 -10.81 22.65
N GLY A 145 20.15 -11.32 23.40
CA GLY A 145 20.82 -10.55 24.45
C GLY A 145 19.91 -10.17 25.63
N VAL A 146 18.78 -10.85 25.78
CA VAL A 146 17.84 -10.73 26.92
C VAL A 146 17.51 -12.12 27.47
N SER A 147 16.72 -12.20 28.55
CA SER A 147 16.28 -13.48 29.11
C SER A 147 15.64 -14.40 28.06
N HIS A 148 15.78 -15.72 28.22
CA HIS A 148 15.08 -16.70 27.37
C HIS A 148 13.56 -16.59 27.49
N GLN A 149 13.06 -16.07 28.60
CA GLN A 149 11.65 -15.74 28.83
C GLN A 149 11.58 -14.27 29.29
N PRO A 150 11.56 -13.31 28.35
CA PRO A 150 11.48 -11.89 28.67
C PRO A 150 10.20 -11.54 29.43
N TRP A 151 10.32 -10.64 30.41
CA TRP A 151 9.18 -10.09 31.14
C TRP A 151 9.04 -8.59 30.87
N GLY A 152 7.84 -8.18 30.48
CA GLY A 152 7.49 -6.80 30.17
C GLY A 152 7.84 -6.40 28.73
N ASN A 153 7.27 -5.28 28.31
CA ASN A 153 7.43 -4.78 26.95
C ASN A 153 8.86 -4.35 26.66
N GLU A 154 9.52 -3.66 27.59
CA GLU A 154 10.86 -3.10 27.37
C GLU A 154 11.90 -4.17 27.05
N GLU A 155 11.96 -5.23 27.85
CA GLU A 155 12.87 -6.33 27.61
C GLU A 155 12.55 -7.07 26.31
N THR A 156 11.26 -7.33 26.07
CA THR A 156 10.81 -8.06 24.86
C THR A 156 11.10 -7.28 23.58
N VAL A 157 10.83 -5.96 23.56
CA VAL A 157 11.18 -5.07 22.44
C VAL A 157 12.68 -5.04 22.21
N ARG A 158 13.48 -4.93 23.28
CA ARG A 158 14.93 -4.94 23.19
C ARG A 158 15.45 -6.25 22.59
N GLY A 159 14.90 -7.40 23.00
CA GLY A 159 15.23 -8.70 22.41
C GLY A 159 14.93 -8.75 20.91
N ALA A 160 13.75 -8.29 20.50
CA ALA A 160 13.37 -8.23 19.09
C ALA A 160 14.32 -7.31 18.30
N LEU A 161 14.60 -6.10 18.81
CA LEU A 161 15.48 -5.13 18.18
C LEU A 161 16.90 -5.68 18.01
N ASN A 162 17.46 -6.29 19.06
CA ASN A 162 18.78 -6.89 19.03
C ASN A 162 18.87 -7.96 17.93
N ARG A 163 17.85 -8.83 17.82
CA ARG A 163 17.78 -9.84 16.76
C ARG A 163 17.71 -9.22 15.36
N ALA A 164 16.86 -8.21 15.17
CA ALA A 164 16.69 -7.55 13.87
C ALA A 164 18.00 -6.89 13.41
N GLN A 165 18.63 -6.12 14.31
CA GLN A 165 19.88 -5.44 14.02
C GLN A 165 21.04 -6.42 13.78
N ALA A 166 21.15 -7.48 14.59
CA ALA A 166 22.18 -8.50 14.40
C ALA A 166 22.01 -9.20 13.05
N ALA A 167 20.78 -9.61 12.70
CA ALA A 167 20.50 -10.25 11.42
C ALA A 167 20.85 -9.35 10.22
N GLN A 168 20.43 -8.08 10.28
CA GLN A 168 20.75 -7.09 9.23
C GLN A 168 22.25 -6.92 9.04
N ARG A 169 23.00 -6.71 10.14
CA ARG A 169 24.45 -6.51 10.09
C ARG A 169 25.20 -7.75 9.61
N THR A 170 24.82 -8.93 10.10
CA THR A 170 25.50 -10.18 9.75
C THR A 170 25.35 -10.51 8.27
N SER A 171 24.21 -10.21 7.65
CA SER A 171 23.95 -10.61 6.27
C SER A 171 24.08 -9.51 5.23
N GLY A 172 24.18 -8.25 5.66
CA GLY A 172 24.15 -7.07 4.80
C GLY A 172 22.82 -6.90 4.06
N ALA A 173 21.73 -7.45 4.59
CA ALA A 173 20.39 -7.30 4.03
C ALA A 173 19.89 -5.85 4.14
N THR A 174 19.01 -5.46 3.21
CA THR A 174 18.30 -4.18 3.27
C THR A 174 17.38 -4.11 4.48
N LEU A 175 16.78 -5.25 4.88
CA LEU A 175 15.89 -5.35 6.03
C LEU A 175 16.38 -6.43 7.00
N GLY A 176 16.48 -6.08 8.29
CA GLY A 176 16.54 -7.04 9.40
C GLY A 176 15.19 -7.16 10.09
N VAL A 177 14.75 -8.39 10.36
CA VAL A 177 13.48 -8.68 11.05
C VAL A 177 13.76 -9.48 12.31
N GLY A 178 13.26 -8.98 13.44
CA GLY A 178 13.37 -9.62 14.75
C GLY A 178 11.99 -9.87 15.33
N PHE A 179 11.80 -11.06 15.91
CA PHE A 179 10.59 -11.42 16.66
C PHE A 179 11.00 -11.96 18.02
N GLU A 180 10.43 -11.41 19.09
CA GLU A 180 10.62 -11.89 20.46
C GLU A 180 9.26 -12.14 21.11
N GLY A 181 9.10 -13.31 21.73
CA GLY A 181 7.96 -13.58 22.61
C GLY A 181 8.35 -13.27 24.04
N GLY A 182 7.41 -12.78 24.83
CA GLY A 182 7.59 -12.46 26.23
C GLY A 182 6.32 -12.68 27.03
N LEU A 183 6.34 -12.23 28.28
CA LEU A 183 5.20 -12.22 29.19
C LEU A 183 4.90 -10.80 29.64
N LEU A 184 3.61 -10.50 29.83
CA LEU A 184 3.15 -9.24 30.38
C LEU A 184 2.31 -9.48 31.63
N GLU A 185 2.53 -8.70 32.69
CA GLU A 185 1.61 -8.67 33.83
C GLU A 185 0.73 -7.42 33.75
N VAL A 186 -0.59 -7.64 33.71
CA VAL A 186 -1.60 -6.58 33.66
C VAL A 186 -2.65 -6.89 34.72
N GLN A 187 -2.80 -5.99 35.69
CA GLN A 187 -3.75 -6.14 36.80
C GLN A 187 -3.59 -7.49 37.55
N GLY A 188 -2.35 -7.89 37.82
CA GLY A 188 -2.01 -9.15 38.53
C GLY A 188 -2.21 -10.42 37.71
N ARG A 189 -2.60 -10.32 36.44
CA ARG A 189 -2.77 -11.44 35.51
C ARG A 189 -1.64 -11.47 34.50
N VAL A 190 -1.17 -12.67 34.17
CA VAL A 190 -0.07 -12.86 33.21
C VAL A 190 -0.66 -13.14 31.83
N PHE A 191 -0.14 -12.45 30.83
CA PHE A 191 -0.48 -12.59 29.42
C PHE A 191 0.78 -13.02 28.66
N THR A 192 0.60 -13.75 27.56
CA THR A 192 1.63 -13.78 26.51
C THR A 192 1.83 -12.37 25.95
N CYS A 193 2.98 -12.08 25.35
CA CYS A 193 3.12 -10.98 24.43
C CYS A 193 4.14 -11.34 23.34
N ALA A 194 4.07 -10.66 22.21
CA ALA A 194 5.08 -10.75 21.16
C ALA A 194 5.38 -9.37 20.61
N TRP A 195 6.65 -9.15 20.28
CA TRP A 195 7.14 -7.93 19.64
C TRP A 195 7.90 -8.26 18.38
N CYS A 196 7.65 -7.48 17.34
CA CYS A 196 8.39 -7.52 16.08
C CYS A 196 9.03 -6.17 15.82
N THR A 197 10.29 -6.21 15.38
CA THR A 197 11.02 -5.03 14.94
C THR A 197 11.57 -5.25 13.53
N VAL A 198 11.45 -4.24 12.68
CA VAL A 198 12.09 -4.19 11.37
C VAL A 198 13.11 -3.06 11.36
N VAL A 199 14.35 -3.36 10.97
CA VAL A 199 15.44 -2.39 10.84
C VAL A 199 15.83 -2.33 9.38
N ARG A 200 15.81 -1.14 8.79
CA ARG A 200 16.33 -0.90 7.44
C ARG A 200 17.80 -0.45 7.50
N ASP A 201 18.53 -0.73 6.44
CA ASP A 201 19.96 -0.38 6.29
C ASP A 201 20.27 1.12 6.40
N ASP A 202 19.29 1.99 6.17
CA ASP A 202 19.37 3.43 6.41
C ASP A 202 19.04 3.87 7.85
N GLY A 203 18.82 2.92 8.76
CA GLY A 203 18.56 3.18 10.17
C GLY A 203 17.09 3.37 10.54
N VAL A 204 16.14 3.31 9.58
CA VAL A 204 14.72 3.35 9.92
C VAL A 204 14.33 2.10 10.71
N VAL A 205 13.67 2.32 11.86
CA VAL A 205 13.18 1.25 12.74
C VAL A 205 11.66 1.31 12.81
N GLY A 206 11.03 0.19 12.44
CA GLY A 206 9.62 -0.11 12.66
C GLY A 206 9.46 -1.08 13.83
N ILE A 207 8.44 -0.87 14.67
CA ILE A 207 8.19 -1.66 15.88
C ILE A 207 6.69 -1.90 16.01
N ALA A 208 6.29 -3.12 16.31
CA ALA A 208 4.92 -3.44 16.69
C ALA A 208 4.89 -4.53 17.76
N GLY A 209 3.88 -4.46 18.64
CA GLY A 209 3.63 -5.40 19.72
C GLY A 209 2.21 -5.93 19.68
N GLY A 210 1.99 -7.14 20.19
CA GLY A 210 0.66 -7.75 20.20
C GLY A 210 0.67 -9.16 20.77
N GLU A 211 -0.29 -9.97 20.29
CA GLU A 211 -0.45 -11.37 20.70
C GLU A 211 -0.65 -11.55 22.22
N ASN A 212 -1.37 -10.61 22.83
CA ASN A 212 -1.67 -10.65 24.26
C ASN A 212 -2.83 -11.60 24.55
N VAL A 213 -2.51 -12.78 25.07
CA VAL A 213 -3.50 -13.80 25.46
C VAL A 213 -3.34 -14.08 26.94
N LEU A 214 -4.44 -14.01 27.70
CA LEU A 214 -4.45 -14.33 29.12
C LEU A 214 -3.99 -15.77 29.32
N LEU A 215 -2.99 -15.97 30.18
CA LEU A 215 -2.53 -17.31 30.52
C LEU A 215 -3.51 -17.99 31.48
N PRO A 216 -3.73 -19.31 31.33
CA PRO A 216 -4.37 -20.12 32.34
C PRO A 216 -3.65 -19.99 33.69
N PRO A 217 -4.37 -20.01 34.83
CA PRO A 217 -3.76 -19.77 36.14
C PRO A 217 -2.58 -20.69 36.48
N SER A 218 -2.63 -21.97 36.08
CA SER A 218 -1.52 -22.92 36.27
C SER A 218 -0.28 -22.50 35.48
N VAL A 219 -0.43 -22.22 34.18
CA VAL A 219 0.67 -21.78 33.30
C VAL A 219 1.26 -20.46 33.79
N ALA A 220 0.43 -19.54 34.29
CA ALA A 220 0.89 -18.28 34.86
C ALA A 220 1.69 -18.48 36.15
N ALA A 221 1.30 -19.44 37.01
CA ALA A 221 2.05 -19.80 38.21
C ALA A 221 3.41 -20.41 37.83
N ASP A 222 3.43 -21.39 36.93
CA ASP A 222 4.65 -22.04 36.46
C ASP A 222 5.63 -21.00 35.85
N ALA A 223 5.11 -20.08 35.04
CA ALA A 223 5.93 -19.02 34.44
C ALA A 223 6.56 -18.09 35.48
N ARG A 224 5.85 -17.77 36.57
CA ARG A 224 6.40 -16.97 37.69
C ARG A 224 7.49 -17.70 38.44
N GLU A 225 7.43 -19.03 38.48
CA GLU A 225 8.48 -19.90 39.04
C GLU A 225 9.67 -20.10 38.09
N GLY A 226 9.61 -19.49 36.89
CA GLY A 226 10.70 -19.53 35.90
C GLY A 226 10.57 -20.63 34.85
N ALA A 227 9.43 -21.33 34.80
CA ALA A 227 9.19 -22.30 33.74
C ALA A 227 9.12 -21.62 32.36
N GLU A 228 9.67 -22.29 31.34
CA GLU A 228 9.52 -21.85 29.95
C GLU A 228 8.05 -21.99 29.54
N LEU A 229 7.47 -20.91 28.98
CA LEU A 229 6.06 -20.88 28.59
C LEU A 229 5.66 -22.05 27.68
N GLY A 230 6.52 -22.42 26.74
CA GLY A 230 6.27 -23.54 25.83
C GLY A 230 6.06 -24.86 26.56
N LEU A 231 6.85 -25.14 27.60
CA LEU A 231 6.76 -26.35 28.40
C LEU A 231 5.51 -26.33 29.29
N ALA A 232 5.19 -25.19 29.89
CA ALA A 232 4.00 -25.04 30.73
C ALA A 232 2.70 -25.20 29.90
N VAL A 233 2.67 -24.69 28.66
CA VAL A 233 1.54 -24.90 27.75
C VAL A 233 1.46 -26.34 27.26
N ASP A 234 2.58 -26.98 26.93
CA ASP A 234 2.62 -28.41 26.56
C ASP A 234 2.06 -29.28 27.70
N ALA A 235 2.49 -29.03 28.94
CA ALA A 235 2.01 -29.74 30.13
C ALA A 235 0.50 -29.59 30.35
N LEU A 236 -0.06 -28.40 30.11
CA LEU A 236 -1.50 -28.15 30.25
C LEU A 236 -2.32 -28.83 29.15
N THR A 237 -1.83 -28.80 27.92
CA THR A 237 -2.62 -29.16 26.72
C THR A 237 -2.42 -30.60 26.27
N GLY A 238 -1.41 -31.29 26.81
CA GLY A 238 -1.01 -32.61 26.35
C GLY A 238 -0.37 -32.60 24.95
N LEU A 239 -0.05 -31.41 24.43
CA LEU A 239 0.65 -31.25 23.16
C LEU A 239 2.17 -31.41 23.39
N HIS A 240 2.88 -31.72 22.31
CA HIS A 240 4.33 -31.76 22.30
C HIS A 240 4.87 -30.78 21.25
N ASN A 241 5.95 -30.07 21.59
CA ASN A 241 6.66 -29.16 20.68
C ASN A 241 5.84 -27.94 20.22
N THR A 242 5.01 -27.36 21.09
CA THR A 242 4.27 -26.13 20.79
C THR A 242 5.18 -24.99 20.34
N LYS A 243 6.46 -25.00 20.75
CA LYS A 243 7.50 -24.04 20.32
C LYS A 243 7.83 -24.07 18.82
N GLN A 244 7.58 -25.18 18.10
CA GLN A 244 7.80 -25.27 16.64
C GLN A 244 6.52 -25.47 15.82
N GLY A 245 5.39 -25.80 16.46
CA GLY A 245 4.06 -25.88 15.85
C GLY A 245 3.22 -24.59 16.02
N GLY A 246 1.93 -24.76 16.35
CA GLY A 246 0.95 -23.67 16.49
C GLY A 246 1.21 -22.63 17.59
N GLY A 247 2.24 -22.80 18.42
CA GLY A 247 2.58 -21.86 19.50
C GLY A 247 1.54 -21.83 20.62
N ALA A 248 1.87 -21.11 21.71
CA ALA A 248 0.93 -20.90 22.81
C ALA A 248 -0.38 -20.28 22.31
N ILE A 249 -0.31 -19.39 21.31
CA ILE A 249 -1.49 -18.76 20.72
C ILE A 249 -2.42 -19.76 20.01
N GLY A 250 -1.89 -20.72 19.26
CA GLY A 250 -2.69 -21.76 18.62
C GLY A 250 -3.31 -22.70 19.65
N ALA A 251 -2.55 -23.07 20.68
CA ALA A 251 -3.05 -23.91 21.76
C ALA A 251 -4.18 -23.23 22.55
N LEU A 252 -3.98 -21.98 22.98
CA LEU A 252 -4.94 -21.24 23.80
C LEU A 252 -6.18 -20.78 23.03
N THR A 253 -6.11 -20.70 21.69
CA THR A 253 -7.27 -20.37 20.83
C THR A 253 -7.99 -21.60 20.27
N GLY A 254 -7.59 -22.81 20.69
CA GLY A 254 -8.14 -24.06 20.18
C GLY A 254 -7.96 -24.22 18.68
N GLY A 255 -6.80 -23.82 18.16
CA GLY A 255 -6.40 -23.95 16.75
C GLY A 255 -7.02 -22.94 15.79
N ARG A 256 -7.76 -21.94 16.27
CA ARG A 256 -8.44 -20.94 15.42
C ARG A 256 -7.52 -19.84 14.92
N LEU A 257 -6.41 -19.59 15.60
CA LEU A 257 -5.37 -18.69 15.15
C LEU A 257 -4.06 -19.47 15.03
N ASP A 258 -3.51 -19.51 13.81
CA ASP A 258 -2.21 -20.10 13.58
C ASP A 258 -1.08 -19.09 13.87
N ARG A 259 0.09 -19.63 14.24
CA ARG A 259 1.24 -18.83 14.64
C ARG A 259 1.84 -18.03 13.49
N GLN A 260 1.80 -18.56 12.26
CA GLN A 260 2.29 -17.84 11.10
C GLN A 260 1.42 -16.61 10.84
N ALA A 261 0.10 -16.75 10.84
CA ALA A 261 -0.84 -15.65 10.67
C ALA A 261 -0.66 -14.58 11.76
N ALA A 262 -0.44 -14.99 13.01
CA ALA A 262 -0.13 -14.07 14.10
C ALA A 262 1.14 -13.24 13.82
N TYR A 263 2.23 -13.89 13.41
CA TYR A 263 3.46 -13.19 13.01
C TYR A 263 3.33 -12.37 11.73
N GLU A 264 2.55 -12.82 10.74
CA GLU A 264 2.28 -12.04 9.52
C GLU A 264 1.59 -10.72 9.87
N HIS A 265 0.61 -10.77 10.78
CA HIS A 265 -0.07 -9.58 11.24
C HIS A 265 0.87 -8.65 12.02
N LEU A 266 1.63 -9.21 12.98
CA LEU A 266 2.58 -8.46 13.80
C LEU A 266 3.66 -7.77 12.95
N LEU A 267 4.22 -8.47 11.96
CA LEU A 267 5.21 -7.92 11.04
C LEU A 267 4.61 -6.83 10.13
N THR A 268 3.38 -7.04 9.64
CA THR A 268 2.70 -6.05 8.80
C THR A 268 2.54 -4.73 9.57
N MET A 269 2.18 -4.80 10.85
CA MET A 269 2.13 -3.62 11.72
C MET A 269 3.52 -3.00 11.94
N ALA A 270 4.55 -3.83 12.17
CA ALA A 270 5.93 -3.33 12.36
C ALA A 270 6.47 -2.59 11.12
N LEU A 271 5.97 -2.92 9.92
CA LEU A 271 6.33 -2.25 8.68
C LEU A 271 5.63 -0.90 8.46
N ALA A 272 4.68 -0.48 9.31
CA ALA A 272 3.88 0.73 9.09
C ALA A 272 4.71 1.98 8.77
N ARG A 273 5.80 2.21 9.52
CA ARG A 273 6.73 3.33 9.28
C ARG A 273 7.46 3.25 7.93
N LEU A 274 7.76 2.05 7.45
CA LEU A 274 8.43 1.84 6.16
C LEU A 274 7.45 1.97 4.99
N LEU A 275 6.18 1.60 5.21
CA LEU A 275 5.13 1.63 4.20
C LEU A 275 4.50 3.01 4.02
N THR A 276 4.46 3.79 5.10
CA THR A 276 3.83 5.12 5.13
C THR A 276 4.75 6.18 5.75
N PRO A 277 5.97 6.39 5.21
CA PRO A 277 6.99 7.23 5.85
C PRO A 277 6.51 8.67 6.10
N SER A 278 5.69 9.22 5.20
CA SER A 278 5.13 10.58 5.31
C SER A 278 4.30 10.82 6.58
N TYR A 279 3.78 9.78 7.23
CA TYR A 279 3.02 9.92 8.48
C TYR A 279 3.92 10.03 9.72
N TYR A 280 5.22 9.76 9.59
CA TYR A 280 6.18 9.70 10.70
C TYR A 280 7.28 10.76 10.62
N GLU A 281 7.25 11.61 9.59
CA GLU A 281 8.20 12.70 9.35
C GLU A 281 7.60 14.09 9.67
N MET A 282 6.50 14.12 10.43
CA MET A 282 5.83 15.36 10.89
C MET A 282 6.51 16.03 12.08
#